data_AF-A0A1G6PWI0-F1
#
_entry.id   AF-A0A1G6PWI0-F1
#
_cell.length_a   1.000
_cell.length_b   1.000
_cell.length_c   1.000
_cell.angle_alpha   90.00
_cell.angle_beta   90.00
_cell.angle_gamma   90.00
#
_symmetry.space_group_name_H-M   'P 1'
#
loop_
_entity.id
_entity.type
_entity.pdbx_description
1 polymer ?
#
loop_
_entity_poly.entity_id
_entity_poly.type
_entity_poly.pdbx_seq_one_letter_code
_entity_poly.pdbx_strand_id
1 'polypeptide(L)'
;MSTVEAAFDHTPIRPVRSDVIGEQVFVEAWQALMSKEPPSIWDSEGPNAQLHAVLARVSGRLTQRHASVSASVIRWLGTNNGRAFLAQAEGLAERLAGSLFCRTSAFVMAWANENQRLNFRDFGLRTIEMVLAPAHEITENGRDTKRTPLSASDYETVESVVAWLAEGAGHTFLKGCQAEIDRRLKEERDARREADIQRIQQRTVAASN
;
A
#
# COMPACT_ATOMS: atom_id res chain seq x y z
N MET A 1 -27.02 23.44 12.69
CA MET A 1 -26.24 23.64 11.46
C MET A 1 -25.51 22.34 11.18
N SER A 2 -25.87 21.62 10.13
CA SER A 2 -25.13 20.42 9.71
C SER A 2 -23.80 20.90 9.13
N THR A 3 -22.70 20.69 9.85
CA THR A 3 -21.36 20.85 9.29
C THR A 3 -21.21 19.80 8.20
N VAL A 4 -21.22 20.23 6.94
CA VAL A 4 -20.86 19.39 5.80
C VAL A 4 -19.46 18.86 6.07
N GLU A 5 -19.33 17.56 6.29
CA GLU A 5 -18.05 16.94 6.54
C GLU A 5 -17.18 17.07 5.28
N ALA A 6 -15.93 17.50 5.44
CA ALA A 6 -15.00 17.57 4.31
C ALA A 6 -14.45 16.19 3.97
N ALA A 7 -14.15 15.96 2.69
CA ALA A 7 -13.41 14.77 2.27
C ALA A 7 -12.01 14.78 2.90
N PHE A 8 -11.56 13.63 3.39
CA PHE A 8 -10.19 13.47 3.87
C PHE A 8 -9.19 13.47 2.70
N ASP A 9 -8.00 13.99 2.96
CA ASP A 9 -6.87 13.88 2.05
C ASP A 9 -6.25 12.48 2.17
N HIS A 10 -6.19 11.74 1.06
CA HIS A 10 -5.59 10.40 1.02
C HIS A 10 -4.13 10.42 0.57
N THR A 11 -3.38 11.43 1.03
CA THR A 11 -1.94 11.52 0.83
C THR A 11 -1.19 10.71 1.91
N PRO A 12 -0.26 9.82 1.52
CA PRO A 12 0.57 9.07 2.46
C PRO A 12 1.54 9.99 3.23
N ILE A 13 1.91 9.61 4.45
CA ILE A 13 2.84 10.38 5.30
C ILE A 13 4.21 10.52 4.63
N ARG A 14 4.67 9.44 4.00
CA ARG A 14 5.87 9.47 3.16
C ARG A 14 5.45 9.69 1.70
N PRO A 15 6.09 10.62 0.98
CA PRO A 15 5.75 10.90 -0.40
C PRO A 15 5.99 9.66 -1.27
N VAL A 16 5.19 9.53 -2.33
CA VAL A 16 5.38 8.50 -3.36
C VAL A 16 6.70 8.75 -4.08
N ARG A 17 7.50 7.71 -4.25
CA ARG A 17 8.75 7.79 -5.03
C ARG A 17 8.45 7.70 -6.53
N SER A 18 8.92 8.69 -7.28
CA SER A 18 8.65 8.81 -8.73
C SER A 18 9.32 7.72 -9.58
N ASP A 19 10.35 7.07 -9.05
CA ASP A 19 11.06 5.94 -9.68
C ASP A 19 10.49 4.57 -9.29
N VAL A 20 9.51 4.51 -8.39
CA VAL A 20 8.91 3.26 -7.92
C VAL A 20 7.48 3.15 -8.45
N ILE A 21 7.34 2.48 -9.60
CA ILE A 21 6.05 2.27 -10.29
C ILE A 21 4.99 1.67 -9.35
N GLY A 22 5.37 0.71 -8.51
CA GLY A 22 4.44 0.07 -7.58
C GLY A 22 3.80 1.07 -6.61
N GLU A 23 4.58 1.98 -6.02
CA GLU A 23 4.04 2.99 -5.10
C GLU A 23 3.06 3.92 -5.82
N GLN A 24 3.37 4.33 -7.04
CA GLN A 24 2.52 5.19 -7.86
C GLN A 24 1.18 4.51 -8.15
N VAL A 25 1.21 3.30 -8.69
CA VAL A 25 -0.01 2.56 -9.05
C VAL A 25 -0.91 2.36 -7.85
N PHE A 26 -0.36 1.93 -6.71
CA PHE A 26 -1.16 1.70 -5.51
C PHE A 26 -1.80 2.99 -4.97
N VAL A 27 -1.05 4.11 -4.93
CA VAL A 27 -1.60 5.38 -4.41
C VAL A 27 -2.61 5.99 -5.38
N GLU A 28 -2.34 5.99 -6.68
CA GLU A 28 -3.29 6.46 -7.71
C GLU A 28 -4.61 5.68 -7.64
N ALA A 29 -4.52 4.34 -7.59
CA ALA A 29 -5.69 3.47 -7.50
C ALA A 29 -6.47 3.71 -6.20
N TRP A 30 -5.77 3.96 -5.08
CA TRP A 30 -6.38 4.23 -3.79
C TRP A 30 -7.13 5.56 -3.78
N GLN A 31 -6.51 6.63 -4.27
CA GLN A 31 -7.16 7.94 -4.38
C GLN A 31 -8.38 7.88 -5.31
N ALA A 32 -8.27 7.15 -6.42
CA ALA A 32 -9.39 6.90 -7.32
C ALA A 32 -10.51 6.09 -6.65
N LEU A 33 -10.18 5.13 -5.78
CA LEU A 33 -11.17 4.38 -5.01
C LEU A 33 -11.88 5.27 -3.98
N MET A 34 -11.13 6.07 -3.23
CA MET A 34 -11.68 6.95 -2.18
C MET A 34 -12.55 8.08 -2.76
N SER A 35 -12.36 8.43 -4.02
CA SER A 35 -13.16 9.43 -4.74
C SER A 35 -14.47 8.87 -5.33
N LYS A 36 -14.71 7.56 -5.25
CA LYS A 36 -15.94 6.92 -5.77
C LYS A 36 -17.05 6.96 -4.72
N GLU A 37 -18.29 7.03 -5.18
CA GLU A 37 -19.43 6.75 -4.30
C GLU A 37 -19.37 5.30 -3.77
N PRO A 38 -19.66 5.08 -2.48
CA PRO A 38 -19.69 3.74 -1.90
C PRO A 38 -20.82 2.90 -2.53
N PRO A 39 -20.72 1.57 -2.53
CA PRO A 39 -21.87 0.74 -2.85
C PRO A 39 -23.00 1.00 -1.83
N SER A 40 -24.24 1.12 -2.31
CA SER A 40 -25.47 1.42 -1.55
C SER A 40 -25.78 0.53 -0.34
N ILE A 41 -24.99 -0.51 -0.08
CA ILE A 41 -25.20 -1.49 1.00
C ILE A 41 -24.76 -0.97 2.38
N TRP A 42 -24.09 0.18 2.44
CA TRP A 42 -23.67 0.80 3.68
C TRP A 42 -24.50 2.06 3.90
N ASP A 43 -25.09 2.22 5.10
CA ASP A 43 -25.72 3.48 5.56
C ASP A 43 -24.70 4.63 5.75
N SER A 44 -23.52 4.49 5.15
CA SER A 44 -22.44 5.47 5.15
C SER A 44 -22.66 6.41 3.99
N GLU A 45 -23.40 7.49 4.20
CA GLU A 45 -23.50 8.58 3.24
C GLU A 45 -22.45 9.65 3.53
N GLY A 46 -21.90 10.27 2.48
CA GLY A 46 -20.98 11.40 2.60
C GLY A 46 -19.60 11.17 1.97
N PRO A 47 -18.75 12.20 1.97
CA PRO A 47 -17.53 12.23 1.16
C PRO A 47 -16.44 11.25 1.61
N ASN A 48 -16.58 10.63 2.79
CA ASN A 48 -15.61 9.68 3.35
C ASN A 48 -16.14 8.24 3.39
N ALA A 49 -17.26 7.96 2.74
CA ALA A 49 -17.96 6.68 2.89
C ALA A 49 -17.15 5.46 2.43
N GLN A 50 -16.29 5.61 1.43
CA GLN A 50 -15.38 4.52 1.04
C GLN A 50 -14.39 4.16 2.15
N LEU A 51 -13.84 5.17 2.83
CA LEU A 51 -12.96 4.92 3.97
C LEU A 51 -13.74 4.26 5.13
N HIS A 52 -14.99 4.65 5.36
CA HIS A 52 -15.87 3.96 6.31
C HIS A 52 -16.08 2.49 5.96
N ALA A 53 -16.27 2.16 4.68
CA ALA A 53 -16.40 0.77 4.24
C ALA A 53 -15.09 -0.03 4.46
N VAL A 54 -13.93 0.58 4.18
CA VAL A 54 -12.62 -0.07 4.42
C VAL A 54 -12.35 -0.26 5.91
N LEU A 55 -12.69 0.74 6.73
CA LEU A 55 -12.43 0.77 8.17
C LEU A 55 -13.68 0.41 8.99
N ALA A 56 -14.59 -0.39 8.44
CA ALA A 56 -15.87 -0.74 9.08
C ALA A 56 -15.72 -1.42 10.46
N ARG A 57 -14.52 -1.95 10.77
CA ARG A 57 -14.17 -2.59 12.04
C ARG A 57 -13.51 -1.63 13.04
N VAL A 58 -13.10 -0.44 12.62
CA VAL A 58 -12.51 0.58 13.50
C VAL A 58 -13.62 1.28 14.26
N SER A 59 -13.46 1.38 15.57
CA SER A 59 -14.46 2.02 16.43
C SER A 59 -14.32 3.54 16.45
N GLY A 60 -15.45 4.24 16.52
CA GLY A 60 -15.48 5.69 16.69
C GLY A 60 -15.48 6.48 15.39
N ARG A 61 -15.27 7.79 15.50
CA ARG A 61 -15.29 8.70 14.36
C ARG A 61 -13.96 8.64 13.62
N LEU A 62 -14.01 8.39 12.30
CA LEU A 62 -12.84 8.47 11.45
C LEU A 62 -12.30 9.89 11.38
N THR A 63 -11.00 10.00 11.20
CA THR A 63 -10.28 11.27 11.16
C THR A 63 -9.30 11.28 10.00
N GLN A 64 -8.78 12.46 9.67
CA GLN A 64 -7.70 12.63 8.70
C GLN A 64 -6.50 11.70 8.96
N ARG A 65 -6.21 11.39 10.24
CA ARG A 65 -5.14 10.46 10.60
C ARG A 65 -5.38 9.06 10.04
N HIS A 66 -6.61 8.56 10.10
CA HIS A 66 -6.98 7.26 9.54
C HIS A 66 -6.74 7.23 8.03
N ALA A 67 -7.15 8.30 7.32
CA ALA A 67 -6.95 8.42 5.88
C ALA A 67 -5.46 8.38 5.49
N SER A 68 -4.60 9.15 6.20
CA SER A 68 -3.17 9.19 5.95
C SER A 68 -2.45 7.88 6.32
N VAL A 69 -2.88 7.19 7.39
CA VAL A 69 -2.35 5.87 7.77
C VAL A 69 -2.70 4.84 6.70
N SER A 70 -3.97 4.76 6.28
CA SER A 70 -4.40 3.86 5.20
C SER A 70 -3.62 4.13 3.91
N ALA A 71 -3.50 5.38 3.49
CA ALA A 71 -2.72 5.75 2.31
C ALA A 71 -1.24 5.34 2.42
N SER A 72 -0.65 5.45 3.62
CA SER A 72 0.75 5.07 3.87
C SER A 72 0.97 3.56 3.76
N VAL A 73 0.04 2.75 4.28
CA VAL A 73 0.06 1.29 4.11
C VAL A 73 -0.08 0.93 2.64
N ILE A 74 -1.05 1.53 1.94
CA ILE A 74 -1.28 1.27 0.53
C ILE A 74 -0.05 1.63 -0.32
N ARG A 75 0.57 2.79 -0.07
CA ARG A 75 1.86 3.16 -0.69
C ARG A 75 2.92 2.07 -0.45
N TRP A 76 3.05 1.61 0.79
CA TRP A 76 4.04 0.61 1.16
C TRP A 76 3.85 -0.72 0.44
N LEU A 77 2.62 -1.14 0.12
CA LEU A 77 2.35 -2.34 -0.68
C LEU A 77 3.03 -2.31 -2.06
N GLY A 78 3.23 -1.12 -2.62
CA GLY A 78 3.94 -0.91 -3.88
C GLY A 78 5.46 -1.09 -3.81
N THR A 79 6.02 -1.35 -2.64
CA THR A 79 7.46 -1.61 -2.46
C THR A 79 7.80 -3.09 -2.60
N ASN A 80 9.10 -3.41 -2.67
CA ASN A 80 9.55 -4.81 -2.65
C ASN A 80 9.10 -5.56 -1.39
N ASN A 81 9.16 -4.90 -0.21
CA ASN A 81 8.73 -5.51 1.05
C ASN A 81 7.21 -5.71 1.07
N GLY A 82 6.45 -4.70 0.63
CA GLY A 82 5.00 -4.80 0.47
C GLY A 82 4.56 -5.94 -0.45
N ARG A 83 5.23 -6.09 -1.60
CA ARG A 83 5.00 -7.21 -2.52
C ARG A 83 5.34 -8.57 -1.90
N ALA A 84 6.43 -8.66 -1.15
CA ALA A 84 6.82 -9.88 -0.45
C ALA A 84 5.77 -10.26 0.61
N PHE A 85 5.25 -9.29 1.36
CA PHE A 85 4.13 -9.47 2.28
C PHE A 85 2.89 -9.99 1.55
N LEU A 86 2.48 -9.38 0.43
CA LEU A 86 1.31 -9.84 -0.34
C LEU A 86 1.48 -11.29 -0.80
N ALA A 87 2.66 -11.66 -1.32
CA ALA A 87 2.94 -13.04 -1.72
C ALA A 87 2.87 -14.03 -0.55
N GLN A 88 3.35 -13.64 0.64
CA GLN A 88 3.23 -14.45 1.85
C GLN A 88 1.76 -14.61 2.29
N ALA A 89 0.99 -13.53 2.28
CA ALA A 89 -0.42 -13.52 2.65
C ALA A 89 -1.25 -14.41 1.71
N GLU A 90 -1.02 -14.31 0.40
CA GLU A 90 -1.66 -15.17 -0.61
C GLU A 90 -1.29 -16.64 -0.42
N GLY A 91 0.01 -16.94 -0.28
CA GLY A 91 0.45 -18.32 -0.06
C GLY A 91 -0.08 -18.93 1.24
N LEU A 92 -0.26 -18.11 2.29
CA LEU A 92 -0.91 -18.57 3.53
C LEU A 92 -2.41 -18.79 3.33
N ALA A 93 -3.10 -17.91 2.58
CA ALA A 93 -4.51 -18.07 2.27
C ALA A 93 -4.77 -19.34 1.45
N GLU A 94 -3.91 -19.67 0.49
CA GLU A 94 -3.98 -20.90 -0.29
C GLU A 94 -3.76 -22.14 0.58
N ARG A 95 -2.78 -22.12 1.48
CA ARG A 95 -2.48 -23.25 2.41
C ARG A 95 -3.59 -23.49 3.42
N LEU A 96 -4.29 -22.44 3.83
CA LEU A 96 -5.41 -22.52 4.76
C LEU A 96 -6.75 -22.74 4.06
N ALA A 97 -6.77 -22.84 2.72
CA ALA A 97 -7.98 -23.12 1.97
C ALA A 97 -8.58 -24.47 2.39
N GLY A 98 -9.85 -24.46 2.79
CA GLY A 98 -10.55 -25.65 3.32
C GLY A 98 -10.41 -25.88 4.82
N SER A 99 -9.70 -25.00 5.55
CA SER A 99 -9.75 -24.95 7.01
C SER A 99 -10.90 -24.07 7.52
N LEU A 100 -11.12 -24.05 8.85
CA LEU A 100 -12.03 -23.10 9.49
C LEU A 100 -11.55 -21.64 9.40
N PHE A 101 -10.30 -21.41 9.00
CA PHE A 101 -9.74 -20.07 8.86
C PHE A 101 -10.10 -19.47 7.50
N CYS A 102 -10.68 -18.26 7.53
CA CYS A 102 -10.97 -17.52 6.32
C CYS A 102 -9.71 -16.79 5.80
N ARG A 103 -9.79 -16.35 4.54
CA ARG A 103 -8.72 -15.61 3.85
C ARG A 103 -8.28 -14.34 4.60
N THR A 104 -9.20 -13.65 5.28
CA THR A 104 -8.87 -12.52 6.16
C THR A 104 -7.88 -12.92 7.25
N SER A 105 -8.07 -14.06 7.92
CA SER A 105 -7.16 -14.53 8.96
C SER A 105 -5.74 -14.75 8.42
N ALA A 106 -5.59 -15.25 7.19
CA ALA A 106 -4.29 -15.42 6.56
C ALA A 106 -3.57 -14.08 6.36
N PHE A 107 -4.26 -13.05 5.87
CA PHE A 107 -3.68 -11.72 5.70
C PHE A 107 -3.28 -11.08 7.04
N VAL A 108 -4.13 -11.20 8.07
CA VAL A 108 -3.83 -10.69 9.41
C VAL A 108 -2.65 -11.45 10.04
N MET A 109 -2.57 -12.76 9.89
CA MET A 109 -1.43 -13.57 10.37
C MET A 109 -0.13 -13.19 9.65
N ALA A 110 -0.18 -13.01 8.33
CA ALA A 110 0.97 -12.54 7.55
C ALA A 110 1.43 -11.15 8.02
N TRP A 111 0.48 -10.26 8.33
CA TRP A 111 0.80 -8.93 8.83
C TRP A 111 1.42 -8.99 10.23
N ALA A 112 0.88 -9.82 11.12
CA ALA A 112 1.45 -10.03 12.44
C ALA A 112 2.91 -10.52 12.37
N ASN A 113 3.24 -11.38 11.40
CA ASN A 113 4.60 -11.84 11.14
C ASN A 113 5.50 -10.72 10.55
N GLU A 114 4.97 -9.97 9.59
CA GLU A 114 5.68 -8.86 8.94
C GLU A 114 5.95 -7.69 9.90
N ASN A 115 5.05 -7.44 10.84
CA ASN A 115 5.09 -6.31 11.77
C ASN A 115 5.87 -6.60 13.06
N GLN A 116 6.61 -7.71 13.11
CA GLN A 116 7.46 -8.05 14.25
C GLN A 116 8.67 -7.12 14.33
N ARG A 117 9.17 -6.92 15.55
CA ARG A 117 10.44 -6.26 15.76
C ARG A 117 11.56 -7.29 15.65
N LEU A 118 12.40 -7.18 14.63
CA LEU A 118 13.55 -8.05 14.44
C LEU A 118 14.81 -7.19 14.33
N ASN A 119 15.78 -7.35 15.25
CA ASN A 119 16.94 -6.44 15.34
C ASN A 119 17.80 -6.37 14.06
N PHE A 120 17.74 -7.39 13.21
CA PHE A 120 18.49 -7.48 11.95
C PHE A 120 17.67 -7.06 10.73
N ARG A 121 16.41 -6.64 10.91
CA ARG A 121 15.49 -6.25 9.85
C ARG A 121 14.95 -4.84 10.15
N ASP A 122 14.79 -4.01 9.12
CA ASP A 122 14.16 -2.69 9.26
C ASP A 122 14.75 -1.85 10.41
N PHE A 123 16.07 -2.00 10.65
CA PHE A 123 16.82 -1.34 11.72
C PHE A 123 16.28 -1.60 13.14
N GLY A 124 15.67 -2.77 13.37
CA GLY A 124 15.07 -3.12 14.65
C GLY A 124 13.76 -2.39 14.91
N LEU A 125 13.09 -1.89 13.87
CA LEU A 125 11.76 -1.31 13.91
C LEU A 125 10.70 -2.31 13.46
N ARG A 126 9.46 -2.09 13.90
CA ARG A 126 8.30 -2.76 13.32
C ARG A 126 8.00 -2.15 11.96
N THR A 127 7.45 -2.93 11.06
CA THR A 127 7.03 -2.46 9.73
C THR A 127 6.09 -1.25 9.83
N ILE A 128 5.12 -1.24 10.75
CA ILE A 128 4.23 -0.09 10.96
C ILE A 128 4.97 1.19 11.37
N GLU A 129 6.04 1.09 12.17
CA GLU A 129 6.88 2.23 12.55
C GLU A 129 7.57 2.80 11.29
N MET A 130 8.10 1.93 10.43
CA MET A 130 8.75 2.34 9.18
C MET A 130 7.79 2.91 8.13
N VAL A 131 6.58 2.37 8.06
CA VAL A 131 5.53 2.82 7.13
C VAL A 131 5.03 4.21 7.50
N LEU A 132 4.90 4.49 8.80
CA LEU A 132 4.33 5.73 9.31
C LEU A 132 5.37 6.78 9.73
N ALA A 133 6.66 6.46 9.67
CA ALA A 133 7.73 7.41 9.92
C ALA A 133 7.81 8.49 8.82
N PRO A 134 7.89 9.79 9.18
CA PRO A 134 8.23 10.84 8.24
C PRO A 134 9.57 10.58 7.54
N ALA A 135 9.71 11.02 6.29
CA ALA A 135 10.90 10.71 5.48
C ALA A 135 12.22 11.19 6.10
N HIS A 136 12.20 12.27 6.88
CA HIS A 136 13.39 12.83 7.53
C HIS A 136 13.77 12.11 8.84
N GLU A 137 12.92 11.23 9.37
CA GLU A 137 13.17 10.52 10.63
C GLU A 137 13.88 9.16 10.43
N ILE A 138 13.96 8.66 9.18
CA ILE A 138 14.67 7.43 8.83
C ILE A 138 16.04 7.78 8.27
N THR A 139 17.09 7.43 9.02
CA THR A 139 18.46 7.57 8.54
C THR A 139 18.84 6.40 7.62
N GLU A 140 19.67 6.66 6.59
CA GLU A 140 20.12 5.62 5.63
C GLU A 140 20.79 4.42 6.32
N ASN A 141 21.34 4.64 7.52
CA ASN A 141 22.14 3.67 8.26
C ASN A 141 21.37 3.08 9.46
N GLY A 142 20.15 3.54 9.72
CA GLY A 142 19.31 3.09 10.84
C GLY A 142 19.78 3.46 12.25
N ARG A 143 20.99 4.02 12.40
CA ARG A 143 21.62 4.24 13.71
C ARG A 143 20.90 5.29 14.56
N ASP A 144 20.29 6.29 13.92
CA ASP A 144 19.58 7.38 14.60
C ASP A 144 18.07 7.40 14.27
N THR A 145 17.53 6.30 13.76
CA THR A 145 16.10 6.26 13.42
C THR A 145 15.26 6.33 14.69
N LYS A 146 14.53 7.44 14.84
CA LYS A 146 13.62 7.65 15.97
C LYS A 146 12.37 6.78 15.77
N ARG A 147 11.92 6.15 16.84
CA ARG A 147 10.64 5.42 16.82
C ARG A 147 9.50 6.41 16.67
N THR A 148 8.72 6.25 15.61
CA THR A 148 7.48 6.99 15.43
C THR A 148 6.50 6.57 16.52
N PRO A 149 5.95 7.52 17.31
CA PRO A 149 4.93 7.19 18.29
C PRO A 149 3.66 6.75 17.57
N LEU A 150 3.13 5.59 17.94
CA LEU A 150 1.93 5.00 17.36
C LEU A 150 0.82 4.92 18.39
N SER A 151 -0.38 5.34 17.99
CA SER A 151 -1.60 5.20 18.76
C SER A 151 -2.24 3.83 18.54
N ALA A 152 -3.11 3.38 19.46
CA ALA A 152 -3.90 2.17 19.25
C ALA A 152 -4.76 2.23 17.97
N SER A 153 -5.30 3.42 17.67
CA SER A 153 -6.05 3.71 16.43
C SER A 153 -5.20 3.51 15.18
N ASP A 154 -3.89 3.79 15.20
CA ASP A 154 -3.02 3.51 14.05
C ASP A 154 -2.94 2.00 13.80
N TYR A 155 -2.79 1.18 14.84
CA TYR A 155 -2.75 -0.29 14.72
C TYR A 155 -4.08 -0.84 14.18
N GLU A 156 -5.21 -0.43 14.75
CA GLU A 156 -6.54 -0.85 14.29
C GLU A 156 -6.82 -0.44 12.84
N THR A 157 -6.35 0.74 12.44
CA THR A 157 -6.48 1.22 11.05
C THR A 157 -5.72 0.30 10.10
N VAL A 158 -4.45 -0.01 10.40
CA VAL A 158 -3.64 -0.87 9.52
C VAL A 158 -4.21 -2.29 9.45
N GLU A 159 -4.57 -2.87 10.60
CA GLU A 159 -5.17 -4.21 10.63
C GLU A 159 -6.50 -4.27 9.88
N SER A 160 -7.32 -3.21 9.95
CA SER A 160 -8.57 -3.11 9.19
C SER A 160 -8.32 -3.01 7.68
N VAL A 161 -7.33 -2.22 7.24
CA VAL A 161 -6.93 -2.17 5.83
C VAL A 161 -6.44 -3.54 5.36
N VAL A 162 -5.57 -4.20 6.13
CA VAL A 162 -5.05 -5.54 5.81
C VAL A 162 -6.18 -6.56 5.68
N ALA A 163 -7.13 -6.53 6.60
CA ALA A 163 -8.29 -7.41 6.56
C ALA A 163 -9.20 -7.11 5.36
N TRP A 164 -9.39 -5.84 5.01
CA TRP A 164 -10.15 -5.44 3.81
C TRP A 164 -9.49 -5.93 2.51
N LEU A 165 -8.17 -5.86 2.40
CA LEU A 165 -7.41 -6.32 1.22
C LEU A 165 -7.61 -7.81 0.92
N ALA A 166 -7.95 -8.60 1.94
CA ALA A 166 -8.14 -10.03 1.80
C ALA A 166 -9.42 -10.41 1.03
N GLU A 167 -10.44 -9.55 1.01
CA GLU A 167 -11.80 -9.90 0.61
C GLU A 167 -12.41 -8.91 -0.40
N GLY A 168 -13.41 -9.40 -1.16
CA GLY A 168 -14.30 -8.58 -1.99
C GLY A 168 -13.61 -7.47 -2.80
N ALA A 169 -13.94 -6.21 -2.48
CA ALA A 169 -13.41 -5.04 -3.16
C ALA A 169 -11.91 -4.84 -2.94
N GLY A 170 -11.37 -5.18 -1.77
CA GLY A 170 -9.94 -5.07 -1.49
C GLY A 170 -9.10 -6.07 -2.29
N HIS A 171 -9.60 -7.30 -2.45
CA HIS A 171 -8.92 -8.28 -3.29
C HIS A 171 -8.95 -7.90 -4.78
N THR A 172 -10.08 -7.38 -5.27
CA THR A 172 -10.20 -6.84 -6.63
C THR A 172 -9.26 -5.65 -6.84
N PHE A 173 -9.14 -4.76 -5.83
CA PHE A 173 -8.20 -3.65 -5.84
C PHE A 173 -6.75 -4.14 -6.00
N LEU A 174 -6.32 -5.15 -5.23
CA LEU A 174 -4.99 -5.75 -5.36
C LEU A 174 -4.71 -6.29 -6.76
N LYS A 175 -5.66 -7.05 -7.33
CA LYS A 175 -5.53 -7.61 -8.69
C LYS A 175 -5.40 -6.52 -9.75
N GLY A 176 -6.20 -5.46 -9.64
CA GLY A 176 -6.12 -4.30 -10.53
C GLY A 176 -4.75 -3.61 -10.46
N CYS A 177 -4.24 -3.38 -9.25
CA CYS A 177 -2.92 -2.78 -9.04
C CYS A 177 -1.81 -3.66 -9.64
N GLN A 178 -1.85 -4.97 -9.40
CA GLN A 178 -0.83 -5.88 -9.93
C GLN A 178 -0.81 -5.90 -11.47
N ALA A 179 -1.99 -5.98 -12.10
CA ALA A 179 -2.09 -5.95 -13.56
C ALA A 179 -1.54 -4.64 -14.15
N GLU A 180 -1.83 -3.52 -13.51
CA GLU A 180 -1.33 -2.20 -13.95
C GLU A 180 0.18 -2.05 -13.74
N ILE A 181 0.73 -2.56 -12.63
CA ILE A 181 2.18 -2.61 -12.40
C ILE A 181 2.86 -3.43 -13.51
N ASP A 182 2.33 -4.61 -13.82
CA ASP A 182 2.89 -5.49 -14.85
C ASP A 182 2.85 -4.83 -16.24
N ARG A 183 1.76 -4.12 -16.55
CA ARG A 183 1.62 -3.32 -17.77
C ARG A 183 2.70 -2.23 -17.85
N ARG A 184 2.81 -1.36 -16.85
CA ARG A 184 3.80 -0.25 -16.83
C ARG A 184 5.24 -0.77 -16.86
N LEU A 185 5.55 -1.83 -16.13
CA LEU A 185 6.88 -2.46 -16.16
C LEU A 185 7.21 -3.09 -17.51
N LYS A 186 6.22 -3.64 -18.22
CA LYS A 186 6.43 -4.13 -19.59
C LYS A 186 6.75 -2.97 -20.54
N GLU A 187 5.97 -1.90 -20.49
CA GLU A 187 6.20 -0.70 -21.31
C GLU A 187 7.58 -0.08 -21.07
N GLU A 188 8.02 0.02 -19.82
CA GLU A 188 9.35 0.54 -19.48
C GLU A 188 10.48 -0.37 -20.01
N ARG A 189 10.31 -1.70 -19.91
CA ARG A 189 11.27 -2.67 -20.46
C ARG A 189 11.36 -2.58 -21.98
N ASP A 190 10.22 -2.49 -22.65
CA ASP A 190 10.16 -2.39 -24.12
C ASP A 190 10.79 -1.07 -24.60
N ALA A 191 10.51 0.05 -23.92
CA ALA A 191 11.12 1.34 -24.22
C ALA A 191 12.64 1.35 -24.01
N ARG A 192 13.13 0.76 -22.92
CA ARG A 192 14.58 0.61 -22.66
C ARG A 192 15.26 -0.23 -23.74
N ARG A 193 14.64 -1.35 -24.13
CA ARG A 193 15.15 -2.22 -25.19
C ARG A 193 15.26 -1.49 -26.53
N GLU A 194 14.25 -0.72 -26.90
CA GLU A 194 14.25 0.07 -28.14
C GLU A 194 15.34 1.15 -28.11
N ALA A 195 15.48 1.88 -26.99
CA ALA A 195 16.54 2.86 -26.82
C ALA A 195 17.95 2.25 -26.93
N ASP A 196 18.15 1.06 -26.38
CA ASP A 196 19.43 0.34 -26.48
C ASP A 196 19.73 -0.09 -27.93
N ILE A 197 18.73 -0.57 -28.68
CA ILE A 197 18.86 -0.92 -30.11
C ILE A 197 19.26 0.31 -30.92
N GLN A 198 18.57 1.44 -30.73
CA GLN A 198 18.88 2.69 -31.42
C GLN A 198 20.30 3.18 -31.10
N ARG A 199 20.71 3.08 -29.83
CA ARG A 199 22.07 3.46 -29.38
C ARG A 199 23.15 2.60 -30.03
N ILE A 200 22.91 1.29 -30.18
CA ILE A 200 23.83 0.38 -30.88
C ILE A 200 23.91 0.75 -32.36
N GLN A 201 22.78 0.97 -33.03
CA GLN A 201 22.75 1.35 -34.44
C GLN A 201 23.49 2.65 -34.72
N GLN A 202 23.30 3.68 -33.88
CA GLN A 202 24.00 4.96 -33.99
C GLN A 202 25.53 4.81 -33.82
N ARG A 203 25.98 3.95 -32.89
CA ARG A 203 27.41 3.65 -32.70
C ARG A 203 28.01 2.91 -33.89
N THR A 204 27.28 1.97 -34.47
CA THR A 204 27.74 1.24 -35.66
C THR A 204 27.84 2.16 -36.88
N VAL A 205 26.89 3.07 -37.08
CA VAL A 205 26.95 4.06 -38.17
C VAL A 205 28.11 5.05 -37.97
N ALA A 206 28.34 5.50 -36.73
CA ALA A 206 29.45 6.41 -36.42
C ALA A 206 30.85 5.75 -36.54
N ALA A 207 30.95 4.42 -36.37
CA ALA A 207 32.20 3.68 -36.53
C ALA A 207 32.50 3.30 -37.99
N SER A 208 31.52 3.40 -38.88
CA SER A 208 31.64 3.09 -40.31
C SER A 208 31.89 4.32 -41.19
N ASN A 209 31.97 5.51 -40.60
CA ASN A 209 32.33 6.79 -41.24
C ASN A 209 33.69 7.26 -40.71
#